data_AF-R6PLT3-F1
#
_entry.id   AF-R6PLT3-F1
#
_cell.length_a   1.000
_cell.length_b   1.000
_cell.length_c   1.000
_cell.angle_alpha   90.00
_cell.angle_beta   90.00
_cell.angle_gamma   90.00
#
_symmetry.space_group_name_H-M   'P 1'
#
loop_
_entity.id
_entity.type
_entity.pdbx_description
1 polymer ?
#
loop_
_entity_poly.entity_id
_entity_poly.type
_entity_poly.pdbx_seq_one_letter_code
_entity_poly.pdbx_strand_id
1 'polypeptide(L)'
;MTSKERAQFRAQANTLEPLFQIGKGGFSQALVDQTADALRKRELIKLKVLLDSAPESPREFADKLAEATGSEVIQVVGGSIVLYKEKTEEDEKKKKPAKKGKPLSRVKAKRAAAAKREAAEKKEKRDFYARKRAAERRQNGKSAAKSK
;
A
#
# COMPACT_ATOMS: atom_id res chain seq x y z
N MET A 1 6.97 -7.00 -32.81
CA MET A 1 6.20 -8.26 -32.64
C MET A 1 5.60 -8.71 -33.95
N THR A 2 5.71 -9.99 -34.29
CA THR A 2 5.09 -10.59 -35.47
C THR A 2 3.63 -10.99 -35.21
N SER A 3 2.83 -11.10 -36.27
CA SER A 3 1.41 -11.50 -36.16
C SER A 3 1.22 -12.90 -35.55
N LYS A 4 2.19 -13.82 -35.77
CA LYS A 4 2.15 -15.19 -35.24
C LYS A 4 2.39 -15.21 -33.74
N GLU A 5 3.41 -14.49 -33.27
CA GLU A 5 3.69 -14.34 -31.83
C GLU A 5 2.50 -13.70 -31.12
N ARG A 6 1.88 -12.67 -31.71
CA ARG A 6 0.71 -12.01 -31.14
C ARG A 6 -0.46 -12.97 -30.97
N ALA A 7 -0.68 -13.88 -31.92
CA ALA A 7 -1.70 -14.92 -31.79
C ALA A 7 -1.39 -15.92 -30.65
N GLN A 8 -0.12 -16.28 -30.47
CA GLN A 8 0.30 -17.17 -29.38
C GLN A 8 0.06 -16.55 -28.01
N PHE A 9 0.45 -15.28 -27.81
CA PHE A 9 0.20 -14.59 -26.53
C PHE A 9 -1.29 -14.37 -26.27
N ARG A 10 -2.12 -14.17 -27.31
CA ARG A 10 -3.58 -14.14 -27.15
C ARG A 10 -4.12 -15.46 -26.64
N ALA A 11 -3.67 -16.57 -27.21
CA ALA A 11 -4.09 -17.89 -26.77
C ALA A 11 -3.71 -18.14 -25.30
N GLN A 12 -2.48 -17.76 -24.91
CA GLN A 12 -2.02 -17.85 -23.52
C GLN A 12 -2.81 -16.92 -22.58
N ALA A 13 -3.14 -15.70 -23.01
CA ALA A 13 -3.86 -14.73 -22.18
C ALA A 13 -5.33 -15.09 -21.93
N ASN A 14 -5.93 -15.94 -22.76
CA ASN A 14 -7.31 -16.38 -22.56
C ASN A 14 -7.46 -17.26 -21.32
N THR A 15 -6.46 -18.09 -21.00
CA THR A 15 -6.45 -18.95 -19.81
C THR A 15 -6.02 -18.21 -18.54
N LEU A 16 -5.42 -17.02 -18.68
CA LEU A 16 -5.02 -16.19 -17.54
C LEU A 16 -6.23 -15.50 -16.91
N GLU A 17 -6.22 -15.45 -15.58
CA GLU A 17 -7.12 -14.62 -14.79
C GLU A 17 -6.61 -13.17 -14.73
N PRO A 18 -7.51 -12.17 -14.74
CA PRO A 18 -7.13 -10.78 -14.55
C PRO A 18 -6.50 -10.56 -13.17
N LEU A 19 -5.29 -10.00 -13.13
CA LEU A 19 -4.57 -9.73 -11.87
C LEU A 19 -5.06 -8.46 -11.18
N PHE A 20 -5.45 -7.46 -11.97
CA PHE A 20 -5.94 -6.18 -11.45
C PHE A 20 -7.22 -5.77 -12.16
N GLN A 21 -8.02 -4.98 -11.43
CA GLN A 21 -9.29 -4.47 -11.91
C GLN A 21 -9.33 -2.94 -11.76
N ILE A 22 -9.66 -2.26 -12.86
CA ILE A 22 -9.84 -0.81 -12.95
C ILE A 22 -11.34 -0.52 -12.83
N GLY A 23 -11.70 0.35 -11.89
CA GLY A 23 -13.07 0.83 -11.71
C GLY A 23 -13.13 2.35 -11.68
N LYS A 24 -13.93 2.90 -10.78
CA LYS A 24 -14.12 4.36 -10.59
C LYS A 24 -12.82 5.14 -10.32
N GLY A 25 -11.84 4.50 -9.70
CA GLY A 25 -10.52 5.10 -9.44
C GLY A 25 -9.68 5.34 -10.69
N GLY A 26 -10.11 4.81 -11.84
CA GLY A 26 -9.49 5.07 -13.14
C GLY A 26 -7.99 4.78 -13.18
N PHE A 27 -7.27 5.63 -13.88
CA PHE A 27 -5.82 5.52 -14.06
C PHE A 27 -5.12 6.12 -12.84
N SER A 28 -4.25 5.34 -12.19
CA SER A 28 -3.49 5.79 -11.02
C SER A 28 -2.04 5.33 -11.08
N GLN A 29 -1.13 6.16 -10.56
CA GLN A 29 0.29 5.83 -10.54
C GLN A 29 0.59 4.53 -9.78
N ALA A 30 -0.15 4.28 -8.69
CA ALA A 30 -0.01 3.03 -7.93
C ALA A 30 -0.36 1.80 -8.77
N LEU A 31 -1.37 1.91 -9.64
CA LEU A 31 -1.74 0.82 -10.55
C LEU A 31 -0.68 0.62 -11.64
N VAL A 32 -0.10 1.70 -12.18
CA VAL A 32 1.01 1.63 -13.13
C VAL A 32 2.21 0.91 -12.50
N ASP A 33 2.61 1.29 -11.30
CA ASP A 33 3.75 0.70 -10.60
C ASP A 33 3.53 -0.80 -10.32
N GLN A 34 2.32 -1.17 -9.87
CA GLN A 34 1.94 -2.57 -9.65
C GLN A 34 1.90 -3.37 -10.95
N THR A 35 1.40 -2.78 -12.03
CA THR A 35 1.33 -3.39 -13.36
C THR A 35 2.74 -3.63 -13.90
N ALA A 36 3.64 -2.65 -13.76
CA ALA A 36 5.03 -2.75 -14.13
C ALA A 36 5.73 -3.88 -13.36
N ASP A 37 5.53 -3.96 -12.04
CA ASP A 37 6.11 -5.03 -11.21
C ASP A 37 5.54 -6.41 -11.53
N ALA A 38 4.26 -6.51 -11.91
CA ALA A 38 3.65 -7.75 -12.36
C ALA A 38 4.21 -8.20 -13.72
N LEU A 39 4.35 -7.27 -14.67
CA LEU A 39 4.94 -7.51 -15.99
C LEU A 39 6.38 -8.03 -15.86
N ARG A 40 7.20 -7.44 -15.00
CA ARG A 40 8.58 -7.94 -14.75
C ARG A 40 8.62 -9.40 -14.28
N LYS A 41 7.62 -9.86 -13.52
CA LYS A 41 7.58 -11.21 -12.97
C LYS A 41 7.04 -12.24 -13.96
N ARG A 42 6.01 -11.87 -14.73
CA ARG A 42 5.19 -12.82 -15.50
C ARG A 42 5.26 -12.63 -17.01
N GLU A 43 5.86 -11.54 -17.50
CA GLU A 43 5.93 -11.09 -18.92
C GLU A 43 4.57 -10.79 -19.54
N LEU A 44 3.59 -11.67 -19.34
CA LEU A 44 2.23 -11.57 -19.82
C LEU A 44 1.28 -11.38 -18.63
N ILE A 45 0.46 -10.33 -18.69
CA ILE A 45 -0.56 -10.07 -17.68
C ILE A 45 -1.90 -9.75 -18.35
N LYS A 46 -2.97 -10.01 -17.58
CA LYS A 46 -4.33 -9.66 -17.94
C LYS A 46 -4.90 -8.70 -16.89
N LEU A 47 -5.60 -7.69 -17.36
CA LEU A 47 -6.25 -6.66 -16.56
C LEU A 47 -7.73 -6.64 -16.93
N LYS A 48 -8.58 -6.25 -15.98
CA LYS A 48 -10.01 -6.05 -16.20
C LYS A 48 -10.37 -4.59 -15.95
N VAL A 49 -11.24 -4.04 -16.78
CA VAL A 49 -11.79 -2.70 -16.71
C VAL A 49 -13.29 -2.85 -16.53
N LEU A 50 -13.82 -2.23 -15.49
CA LEU A 50 -15.25 -2.13 -15.24
C LEU A 50 -15.83 -1.01 -16.09
N LEU A 51 -16.38 -1.38 -17.25
CA LEU A 51 -16.99 -0.47 -18.21
C LEU A 51 -18.05 0.44 -17.60
N ASP A 52 -18.85 -0.06 -16.64
CA ASP A 52 -19.93 0.72 -15.99
C ASP A 52 -19.43 1.89 -15.14
N SER A 53 -18.14 1.88 -14.79
CA SER A 53 -17.58 2.77 -13.78
C SER A 53 -16.28 3.43 -14.20
N ALA A 54 -15.70 2.99 -15.32
CA ALA A 54 -14.47 3.52 -15.84
C ALA A 54 -14.73 4.87 -16.52
N PRO A 55 -13.89 5.88 -16.28
CA PRO A 55 -14.03 7.20 -16.90
C PRO A 55 -13.65 7.22 -18.39
N GLU A 56 -12.89 6.24 -18.85
CA GLU A 56 -12.27 6.19 -20.18
C GLU A 56 -12.43 4.81 -20.82
N SER A 57 -12.22 4.74 -22.14
CA SER A 57 -12.34 3.48 -22.86
C SER A 57 -11.23 2.49 -22.46
N PRO A 58 -11.50 1.16 -22.42
CA PRO A 58 -10.46 0.17 -22.14
C PRO A 58 -9.27 0.23 -23.10
N ARG A 59 -9.48 0.75 -24.32
CA ARG A 59 -8.43 0.93 -25.30
C ARG A 59 -7.48 2.06 -24.90
N GLU A 60 -8.01 3.21 -24.52
CA GLU A 60 -7.19 4.32 -23.99
C GLU A 60 -6.42 3.90 -22.73
N PHE A 61 -7.06 3.13 -21.85
CA PHE A 61 -6.37 2.56 -20.69
C PHE A 61 -5.21 1.64 -21.09
N ALA A 62 -5.41 0.80 -22.10
CA ALA A 62 -4.36 -0.09 -22.59
C ALA A 62 -3.19 0.70 -23.15
N ASP A 63 -3.46 1.72 -23.96
CA ASP A 63 -2.44 2.58 -24.57
C ASP A 63 -1.64 3.34 -23.50
N LYS A 64 -2.32 3.97 -22.53
CA LYS A 64 -1.66 4.66 -21.40
C LYS A 64 -0.81 3.73 -20.54
N LEU A 65 -1.31 2.52 -20.26
CA LEU A 65 -0.54 1.53 -19.49
C LEU A 65 0.65 1.02 -20.29
N ALA A 66 0.50 0.81 -21.58
CA ALA A 66 1.58 0.40 -22.47
C ALA A 66 2.68 1.45 -22.52
N GLU A 67 2.33 2.72 -22.69
CA GLU A 67 3.27 3.84 -22.65
C GLU A 67 3.98 3.96 -21.29
N ALA A 68 3.21 3.93 -20.19
CA ALA A 68 3.77 4.13 -18.86
C ALA A 68 4.66 2.97 -18.39
N THR A 69 4.36 1.73 -18.81
CA THR A 69 5.13 0.54 -18.41
C THR A 69 6.17 0.11 -19.45
N GLY A 70 6.12 0.67 -20.66
CA GLY A 70 6.92 0.22 -21.80
C GLY A 70 6.59 -1.23 -22.18
N SER A 71 5.30 -1.56 -22.24
CA SER A 71 4.78 -2.88 -22.61
C SER A 71 4.01 -2.83 -23.93
N GLU A 72 3.87 -3.95 -24.62
CA GLU A 72 3.07 -4.04 -25.84
C GLU A 72 1.64 -4.50 -25.55
N VAL A 73 0.66 -3.83 -26.17
CA VAL A 73 -0.75 -4.22 -26.11
C VAL A 73 -1.01 -5.36 -27.08
N ILE A 74 -1.33 -6.55 -26.56
CA ILE A 74 -1.59 -7.74 -27.39
C ILE A 74 -3.02 -7.74 -27.91
N GLN A 75 -3.96 -7.42 -27.01
CA GLN A 75 -5.39 -7.47 -27.27
C GLN A 75 -6.16 -6.67 -26.22
N VAL A 76 -7.25 -6.04 -26.67
CA VAL A 76 -8.28 -5.45 -25.81
C VAL A 76 -9.62 -6.06 -26.24
N VAL A 77 -10.32 -6.74 -25.32
CA VAL A 77 -11.61 -7.39 -25.59
C VAL A 77 -12.61 -6.98 -24.52
N GLY A 78 -13.57 -6.12 -24.89
CA GLY A 78 -14.51 -5.53 -23.94
C GLY A 78 -13.72 -4.84 -22.81
N GLY A 79 -13.96 -5.25 -21.56
CA GLY A 79 -13.22 -4.77 -20.41
C GLY A 79 -11.88 -5.48 -20.16
N SER A 80 -11.47 -6.48 -20.92
CA SER A 80 -10.20 -7.19 -20.66
C SER A 80 -9.06 -6.63 -21.50
N ILE A 81 -7.92 -6.33 -20.86
CA ILE A 81 -6.70 -5.84 -21.50
C ILE A 81 -5.59 -6.87 -21.28
N VAL A 82 -4.84 -7.17 -22.34
CA VAL A 82 -3.69 -8.08 -22.31
C VAL A 82 -2.44 -7.30 -22.67
N LEU A 83 -1.47 -7.28 -21.76
CA LEU A 83 -0.18 -6.60 -21.93
C LEU A 83 0.94 -7.62 -21.86
N TYR A 84 1.94 -7.42 -22.71
CA TYR A 84 3.15 -8.23 -22.77
C TYR A 84 4.40 -7.36 -22.68
N LYS A 85 5.40 -7.82 -21.94
CA LYS A 85 6.72 -7.21 -21.90
C LYS A 85 7.78 -8.30 -21.87
N GLU A 86 8.73 -8.23 -22.79
CA GLU A 86 9.91 -9.09 -22.80
C GLU A 86 10.74 -8.86 -21.54
N LYS A 87 11.18 -9.94 -20.86
CA LYS A 87 12.15 -9.81 -19.77
C LYS A 87 13.51 -9.46 -20.35
N THR A 88 14.12 -8.44 -19.78
CA THR A 88 15.54 -8.18 -19.98
C THR A 88 16.34 -8.83 -18.84
N GLU A 89 17.63 -9.12 -19.07
CA GLU A 89 18.52 -9.69 -18.03
C GLU A 89 18.59 -8.82 -16.75
N GLU A 90 18.27 -7.53 -16.86
CA GLU A 90 18.18 -6.60 -15.72
C GLU A 90 16.96 -6.86 -14.82
N ASP A 91 15.86 -7.36 -15.38
CA ASP A 91 14.65 -7.71 -14.62
C ASP A 91 14.88 -8.95 -13.74
N GLU A 92 15.76 -9.85 -14.16
CA GLU A 92 16.15 -11.03 -13.39
C GLU A 92 16.98 -10.68 -12.15
N LYS A 93 17.88 -9.69 -12.26
CA LYS A 93 18.71 -9.23 -11.13
C LYS A 93 17.89 -8.53 -10.04
N LYS A 94 16.75 -7.93 -10.39
CA LYS A 94 15.79 -7.31 -9.45
C LYS A 94 14.88 -8.31 -8.73
N LYS A 95 14.91 -9.61 -9.08
CA LYS A 95 14.22 -10.68 -8.32
C LYS A 95 14.82 -10.91 -6.92
N LYS A 96 16.01 -10.36 -6.61
CA LYS A 96 16.52 -10.36 -5.23
C LYS A 96 15.60 -9.48 -4.37
N PRO A 97 15.14 -9.97 -3.21
CA PRO A 97 14.09 -9.30 -2.45
C PRO A 97 14.62 -7.99 -1.87
N ALA A 98 14.37 -6.88 -2.57
CA ALA A 98 14.42 -5.57 -1.96
C ALA A 98 13.29 -5.53 -0.92
N LYS A 99 13.62 -5.80 0.34
CA LYS A 99 12.77 -5.58 1.50
C LYS A 99 12.22 -4.15 1.48
N LYS A 100 11.02 -3.93 0.93
CA LYS A 100 10.32 -2.64 1.02
C LYS A 100 8.85 -2.85 1.33
N GLY A 101 8.60 -2.90 2.63
CA GLY A 101 7.32 -2.94 3.29
C GLY A 101 7.57 -3.36 4.73
N LYS A 102 7.80 -2.38 5.62
CA LYS A 102 7.88 -2.68 7.06
C LYS A 102 6.59 -3.45 7.40
N PRO A 103 6.64 -4.66 7.97
CA PRO A 103 5.43 -5.39 8.29
C PRO A 103 4.57 -4.53 9.23
N LEU A 104 3.26 -4.52 9.01
CA LEU A 104 2.26 -3.78 9.82
C LEU A 104 2.41 -4.07 11.34
N SER A 105 3.07 -5.17 11.70
CA SER A 105 3.50 -5.50 13.06
C SER A 105 4.35 -4.42 13.73
N ARG A 106 5.23 -3.73 12.98
CA ARG A 106 6.12 -2.69 13.54
C ARG A 106 5.40 -1.35 13.77
N VAL A 107 4.38 -1.05 12.97
CA VAL A 107 3.54 0.14 13.16
C VAL A 107 2.63 -0.03 14.39
N LYS A 108 2.10 -1.24 14.59
CA LYS A 108 1.30 -1.60 15.78
C LYS A 108 2.14 -1.55 17.07
N ALA A 109 3.39 -2.05 17.02
CA ALA A 109 4.32 -2.02 18.16
C ALA A 109 4.72 -0.58 18.58
N LYS A 110 4.93 0.32 17.62
CA LYS A 110 5.30 1.73 17.92
C LYS A 110 4.18 2.51 18.60
N ARG A 111 2.92 2.31 18.21
CA ARG A 111 1.76 2.98 18.84
C ARG A 111 1.53 2.50 20.28
N ALA A 112 1.75 1.22 20.56
CA ALA A 112 1.62 0.66 21.90
C ALA A 112 2.67 1.20 22.90
N ALA A 113 3.91 1.42 22.44
CA ALA A 113 4.98 1.96 23.29
C ALA A 113 4.77 3.45 23.64
N ALA A 114 4.23 4.24 22.71
CA ALA A 114 3.94 5.66 22.95
C ALA A 114 2.81 5.84 23.99
N ALA A 115 1.73 5.06 23.89
CA ALA A 115 0.61 5.13 24.84
C ALA A 115 1.01 4.72 26.27
N LYS A 116 1.93 3.76 26.43
CA LYS A 116 2.42 3.34 27.76
C LYS A 116 3.27 4.41 28.46
N ARG A 117 4.03 5.22 27.70
CA ARG A 117 4.82 6.33 28.26
C ARG A 117 3.94 7.47 28.75
N GLU A 118 2.91 7.83 27.99
CA GLU A 118 1.99 8.92 28.38
C GLU A 118 1.17 8.57 29.63
N ALA A 119 0.78 7.31 29.79
CA ALA A 119 0.07 6.83 30.99
C ALA A 119 0.97 6.82 32.25
N ALA A 120 2.26 6.50 32.10
CA ALA A 120 3.21 6.51 33.21
C ALA A 120 3.46 7.94 33.74
N GLU A 121 3.67 8.89 32.82
CA GLU A 121 3.93 10.29 33.20
C GLU A 121 2.71 10.96 33.86
N LYS A 122 1.49 10.63 33.40
CA LYS A 122 0.24 11.07 34.05
C LYS A 122 0.07 10.49 35.46
N LYS A 123 0.49 9.24 35.69
CA LYS A 123 0.43 8.60 37.01
C LYS A 123 1.44 9.23 37.98
N GLU A 124 2.67 9.47 37.54
CA GLU A 124 3.71 10.11 38.37
C GLU A 124 3.34 11.54 38.75
N LYS A 125 2.82 12.34 37.81
CA LYS A 125 2.34 13.70 38.11
C LYS A 125 1.19 13.67 39.11
N ARG A 126 0.22 12.77 38.95
CA ARG A 126 -0.90 12.61 39.90
C ARG A 126 -0.40 12.24 41.30
N ASP A 127 0.52 11.29 41.40
CA ASP A 127 1.06 10.82 42.68
C ASP A 127 1.91 11.90 43.36
N PHE A 128 2.66 12.71 42.58
CA PHE A 128 3.38 13.88 43.07
C PHE A 128 2.43 14.93 43.66
N TYR A 129 1.38 15.32 42.92
CA TYR A 129 0.39 16.29 43.39
C TYR A 129 -0.40 15.78 44.61
N ALA A 130 -0.70 14.48 44.68
CA ALA A 130 -1.35 13.88 45.84
C ALA A 130 -0.46 13.95 47.10
N ARG A 131 0.85 13.67 46.96
CA ARG A 131 1.81 13.78 48.07
C ARG A 131 2.01 15.23 48.51
N LYS A 132 2.12 16.17 47.56
CA LYS A 132 2.24 17.61 47.85
C LYS A 132 1.02 18.10 48.65
N ARG A 133 -0.19 17.75 48.21
CA ARG A 133 -1.43 18.10 48.92
C ARG A 133 -1.52 17.49 50.32
N ALA A 134 -1.02 16.26 50.51
CA ALA A 134 -0.96 15.63 51.83
C ALA A 134 0.07 16.29 52.77
N ALA A 135 1.19 16.77 52.23
CA ALA A 135 2.20 17.51 52.98
C ALA A 135 1.69 18.90 53.41
N GLU A 136 1.04 19.64 52.50
CA GLU A 136 0.41 20.94 52.78
C GLU A 136 -0.66 20.83 53.88
N ARG A 137 -1.49 19.77 53.85
CA ARG A 137 -2.47 19.49 54.91
C ARG A 137 -1.83 19.24 56.28
N ARG A 138 -0.67 18.57 56.33
CA ARG A 138 0.07 18.33 57.58
C ARG A 138 0.70 19.62 58.14
N GLN A 139 1.15 20.52 57.27
CA GLN A 139 1.71 21.80 57.67
C GLN A 139 0.62 22.74 58.21
N ASN A 140 -0.54 22.79 57.56
CA ASN A 140 -1.69 23.55 58.03
C ASN A 140 -2.32 22.97 59.32
N GLY A 141 -2.32 21.63 59.47
CA GLY A 141 -2.74 20.98 60.72
C GLY A 141 -1.81 21.25 61.90
N LYS A 142 -0.50 21.41 61.67
CA LYS A 142 0.47 21.79 62.71
C LYS A 142 0.37 23.28 63.10
N SER A 143 -0.06 24.14 62.19
CA SER A 143 -0.30 25.57 62.47
C SER A 143 -1.51 25.77 63.40
N ALA A 144 -2.58 24.98 63.23
CA ALA A 144 -3.78 25.05 64.07
C ALA A 144 -3.58 24.53 65.51
N ALA A 145 -2.58 23.67 65.75
CA ALA A 145 -2.29 23.13 67.08
C ALA A 145 -1.39 24.02 67.95
N LYS A 146 -0.87 25.14 67.42
CA LYS A 146 0.02 26.07 68.13
C LYS A 146 -0.69 27.35 68.62
N SER A 147 -2.01 27.41 68.50
CA SER A 147 -2.88 28.46 69.04
C SER A 147 -3.85 27.86 70.06
N LYS A 148 -3.32 27.41 71.20
CA LYS A 148 -4.09 27.15 72.42
C LYS A 148 -3.21 27.49 73.61
#